data_AF-A0AAP8SMG4-F1
#
_entry.id   AF-A0AAP8SMG4-F1
#
_cell.length_a   1.000
_cell.length_b   1.000
_cell.length_c   1.000
_cell.angle_alpha   90.00
_cell.angle_beta   90.00
_cell.angle_gamma   90.00
#
_symmetry.space_group_name_H-M   'P 1'
#
loop_
_entity.id
_entity.type
_entity.pdbx_description
1 polymer ?
#
loop_
_entity_poly.entity_id
_entity_poly.type
_entity_poly.pdbx_seq_one_letter_code
_entity_poly.pdbx_strand_id
1 'polypeptide(L)'
;MSSLDVPTELQRGGRVGHSDDNLASSLWLLDRIAQLSGRENLAGAAVLDMGCGNKFTQTILRENIAIGSYTGIDVYRDLIEYLQSSVDDPRLEYQHVDIHNAMYNTEGKPLSELTGLNVPDAHFDIVCLFSVFTHLAPHDYPAMLKLLRPYIKPMVYWYSACSSMKWRPMARGILRAFTIS
;
A
#
# COMPACT_ATOMS: atom_id res chain seq x y z
N MET A 1 -20.08 -5.73 12.04
CA MET A 1 -18.72 -6.07 11.56
C MET A 1 -18.91 -6.80 10.25
N SER A 2 -18.74 -6.11 9.13
CA SER A 2 -18.85 -6.72 7.80
C SER A 2 -17.52 -7.37 7.46
N SER A 3 -17.48 -8.71 7.43
CA SER A 3 -16.37 -9.42 6.81
C SER A 3 -16.49 -9.24 5.30
N LEU A 4 -15.48 -8.65 4.66
CA LEU A 4 -15.39 -8.62 3.20
C LEU A 4 -15.01 -10.02 2.69
N ASP A 5 -15.97 -10.72 2.09
CA ASP A 5 -15.72 -11.98 1.41
C ASP A 5 -15.37 -11.70 -0.05
N VAL A 6 -14.11 -11.89 -0.43
CA VAL A 6 -13.64 -11.61 -1.80
C VAL A 6 -13.72 -12.90 -2.60
N PRO A 7 -14.44 -12.94 -3.75
CA PRO A 7 -14.53 -14.12 -4.59
C PRO A 7 -13.16 -14.70 -4.93
N THR A 8 -13.05 -16.02 -4.95
CA THR A 8 -11.77 -16.73 -5.08
C THR A 8 -11.06 -16.36 -6.39
N GLU A 9 -11.84 -16.18 -7.45
CA GLU A 9 -11.41 -15.73 -8.77
C GLU A 9 -10.80 -14.33 -8.78
N LEU A 10 -11.14 -13.48 -7.80
CA LEU A 10 -10.56 -12.14 -7.61
C LEU A 10 -9.38 -12.14 -6.63
N GLN A 11 -9.16 -13.24 -5.89
CA GLN A 11 -8.02 -13.36 -4.97
C GLN A 11 -6.71 -13.56 -5.74
N ARG A 12 -5.64 -12.94 -5.26
CA ARG A 12 -4.34 -12.90 -5.95
C ARG A 12 -3.20 -13.36 -5.03
N GLY A 13 -2.15 -13.92 -5.65
CA GLY A 13 -0.98 -14.50 -4.97
C GLY A 13 -1.11 -16.00 -4.68
N GLY A 14 0.02 -16.69 -4.46
CA GLY A 14 0.11 -18.17 -4.37
C GLY A 14 -0.58 -18.84 -3.17
N ARG A 15 -1.42 -18.13 -2.40
CA ARG A 15 -2.13 -18.61 -1.20
C ARG A 15 -3.63 -18.35 -1.28
N VAL A 16 -4.20 -18.50 -2.47
CA VAL A 16 -5.66 -18.43 -2.69
C VAL A 16 -6.36 -19.43 -1.77
N GLY A 17 -7.42 -19.00 -1.08
CA GLY A 17 -8.20 -19.86 -0.18
C GLY A 17 -7.58 -20.18 1.19
N HIS A 18 -6.43 -19.60 1.56
CA HIS A 18 -5.82 -19.76 2.90
C HIS A 18 -6.05 -18.51 3.76
N SER A 19 -7.28 -18.30 4.20
CA SER A 19 -7.74 -17.06 4.85
C SER A 19 -6.98 -16.70 6.13
N ASP A 20 -6.69 -17.66 7.01
CA ASP A 20 -6.06 -17.38 8.30
C ASP A 20 -4.55 -17.14 8.21
N ASP A 21 -3.83 -17.84 7.32
CA ASP A 21 -2.42 -17.55 7.02
C ASP A 21 -2.25 -16.16 6.40
N ASN A 22 -3.19 -15.79 5.51
CA ASN A 22 -3.23 -14.46 4.89
C ASN A 22 -3.52 -13.37 5.93
N LEU A 23 -4.36 -13.64 6.93
CA LEU A 23 -4.63 -12.72 8.02
C LEU A 23 -3.38 -12.49 8.89
N ALA A 24 -2.74 -13.55 9.38
CA ALA A 24 -1.59 -13.44 10.27
C ALA A 24 -0.42 -12.70 9.60
N SER A 25 -0.14 -13.01 8.32
CA SER A 25 0.89 -12.33 7.55
C SER A 25 0.56 -10.86 7.26
N SER A 26 -0.71 -10.56 6.96
CA SER A 26 -1.19 -9.20 6.76
C SER A 26 -1.09 -8.35 8.04
N LEU A 27 -1.53 -8.89 9.18
CA LEU A 27 -1.39 -8.25 10.49
C LEU A 27 0.07 -7.93 10.81
N TRP A 28 0.96 -8.90 10.60
CA TRP A 28 2.39 -8.72 10.81
C TRP A 28 2.97 -7.62 9.92
N LEU A 29 2.56 -7.55 8.65
CA LEU A 29 3.01 -6.50 7.74
C LEU A 29 2.51 -5.11 8.15
N LEU A 30 1.23 -4.98 8.52
CA LEU A 30 0.65 -3.71 8.99
C LEU A 30 1.35 -3.21 10.26
N ASP A 31 1.62 -4.09 11.22
CA ASP A 31 2.41 -3.78 12.41
C ASP A 31 3.84 -3.35 12.04
N ARG A 32 4.48 -4.07 11.11
CA ARG A 32 5.84 -3.72 10.65
C ARG A 32 5.88 -2.35 9.98
N ILE A 33 4.88 -2.00 9.16
CA ILE A 33 4.77 -0.69 8.53
C ILE A 33 4.62 0.41 9.59
N ALA A 34 3.77 0.21 10.61
CA ALA A 34 3.62 1.15 11.71
C ALA A 34 4.97 1.40 12.40
N GLN A 35 5.67 0.34 12.80
CA GLN A 35 6.97 0.42 13.47
C GLN A 35 8.05 1.09 12.61
N LEU A 36 8.16 0.73 11.32
CA LEU A 36 9.13 1.32 10.40
C LEU A 36 8.86 2.80 10.11
N SER A 37 7.60 3.22 10.27
CA SER A 37 7.22 4.63 10.22
C SER A 37 7.39 5.34 11.58
N GLY A 38 7.93 4.68 12.61
CA GLY A 38 8.05 5.27 13.95
C GLY A 38 6.70 5.58 14.61
N ARG A 39 5.66 4.80 14.29
CA ARG A 39 4.36 4.83 14.98
C ARG A 39 4.21 3.60 15.88
N GLU A 40 3.37 3.73 16.90
CA GLU A 40 2.88 2.60 17.69
C GLU A 40 1.85 1.76 16.91
N ASN A 41 0.98 2.42 16.13
CA ASN A 41 -0.01 1.81 15.25
C ASN A 41 -0.30 2.73 14.04
N LEU A 42 -1.26 2.38 13.19
CA LEU A 42 -1.59 3.16 11.99
C LEU A 42 -2.65 4.26 12.23
N ALA A 43 -3.08 4.49 13.48
CA ALA A 43 -4.11 5.48 13.78
C ALA A 43 -3.70 6.87 13.27
N GLY A 44 -4.62 7.51 12.54
CA GLY A 44 -4.39 8.83 11.92
C GLY A 44 -3.31 8.86 10.84
N ALA A 45 -2.76 7.71 10.42
CA ALA A 45 -1.84 7.65 9.29
C ALA A 45 -2.61 7.57 7.97
N ALA A 46 -2.19 8.35 6.98
CA ALA A 46 -2.60 8.17 5.58
C ALA A 46 -1.64 7.19 4.89
N VAL A 47 -2.16 6.06 4.42
CA VAL A 47 -1.40 4.97 3.80
C VAL A 47 -1.79 4.82 2.33
N LEU A 48 -0.81 4.86 1.44
CA LEU A 48 -0.95 4.49 0.04
C LEU A 48 -0.35 3.10 -0.19
N ASP A 49 -1.12 2.18 -0.76
CA ASP A 49 -0.70 0.80 -1.05
C ASP A 49 -0.80 0.52 -2.55
N MET A 50 0.35 0.49 -3.22
CA MET A 50 0.44 0.23 -4.65
C MET A 50 0.61 -1.28 -4.88
N GLY A 51 -0.23 -1.86 -5.74
CA GLY A 51 -0.46 -3.30 -5.83
C GLY A 51 -1.21 -3.84 -4.62
N CYS A 52 -2.29 -3.15 -4.20
CA CYS A 52 -2.94 -3.39 -2.92
C CYS A 52 -3.54 -4.79 -2.75
N GLY A 53 -3.93 -5.45 -3.85
CA GLY A 53 -4.70 -6.69 -3.77
C GLY A 53 -5.91 -6.54 -2.83
N ASN A 54 -6.19 -7.57 -2.04
CA ASN A 54 -7.31 -7.56 -1.08
C ASN A 54 -6.92 -7.78 0.39
N LYS A 55 -5.69 -8.22 0.67
CA LYS A 55 -5.34 -8.76 2.00
C LYS A 55 -5.40 -7.70 3.09
N PHE A 56 -4.85 -6.52 2.83
CA PHE A 56 -4.90 -5.41 3.78
C PHE A 56 -6.32 -4.93 4.02
N THR A 57 -7.12 -4.76 2.96
CA THR A 57 -8.55 -4.44 3.09
C THR A 57 -9.27 -5.44 3.99
N GLN A 58 -9.14 -6.75 3.71
CA GLN A 58 -9.81 -7.78 4.50
C GLN A 58 -9.36 -7.76 5.97
N THR A 59 -8.06 -7.58 6.24
CA THR A 59 -7.53 -7.48 7.60
C THR A 59 -7.98 -6.21 8.31
N ILE A 60 -7.97 -5.06 7.63
CA ILE A 60 -8.41 -3.77 8.20
C ILE A 60 -9.87 -3.88 8.64
N LEU A 61 -10.74 -4.45 7.82
CA LEU A 61 -12.17 -4.61 8.12
C LEU A 61 -12.42 -5.70 9.18
N ARG A 62 -11.79 -6.87 9.05
CA ARG A 62 -12.00 -8.01 9.96
C ARG A 62 -11.53 -7.70 11.39
N GLU A 63 -10.35 -7.10 11.53
CA GLU A 63 -9.70 -6.84 12.82
C GLU A 63 -9.91 -5.40 13.32
N ASN A 64 -10.70 -4.60 12.58
CA ASN A 64 -10.96 -3.20 12.87
C ASN A 64 -9.66 -2.39 13.13
N ILE A 65 -8.70 -2.53 12.22
CA ILE A 65 -7.38 -1.89 12.38
C ILE A 65 -7.55 -0.38 12.48
N ALA A 66 -6.91 0.20 13.49
CA ALA A 66 -6.85 1.64 13.66
C ALA A 66 -5.96 2.24 12.56
N ILE A 67 -6.60 2.89 11.58
CA ILE A 67 -5.97 3.55 10.44
C ILE A 67 -6.66 4.89 10.16
N GLY A 68 -5.91 5.91 9.71
CA GLY A 68 -6.48 7.20 9.33
C GLY A 68 -7.19 7.12 7.98
N SER A 69 -6.43 6.82 6.93
CA SER A 69 -6.95 6.50 5.59
C SER A 69 -6.07 5.45 4.91
N TYR A 70 -6.69 4.68 4.02
CA TYR A 70 -6.06 3.68 3.18
C TYR A 70 -6.49 3.90 1.73
N THR A 71 -5.52 4.17 0.86
CA THR A 71 -5.73 4.25 -0.58
C THR A 71 -5.05 3.06 -1.24
N GLY A 72 -5.86 2.13 -1.76
CA GLY A 72 -5.39 0.97 -2.52
C GLY A 72 -5.35 1.28 -4.02
N ILE A 73 -4.21 1.05 -4.66
CA ILE A 73 -4.07 1.17 -6.11
C ILE A 73 -3.64 -0.16 -6.69
N ASP A 74 -4.30 -0.64 -7.74
CA ASP A 74 -3.94 -1.90 -8.39
C ASP A 74 -4.15 -1.83 -9.91
N VAL A 75 -3.42 -2.69 -10.63
CA VAL A 75 -3.57 -2.91 -12.08
C VAL A 75 -4.72 -3.86 -12.40
N TYR A 76 -5.17 -4.65 -11.42
CA TYR A 76 -6.22 -5.63 -11.66
C TYR A 76 -7.62 -5.01 -11.54
N ARG A 77 -8.18 -4.61 -12.68
CA ARG A 77 -9.47 -3.90 -12.79
C ARG A 77 -10.61 -4.56 -12.02
N ASP A 78 -10.89 -5.83 -12.28
CA ASP A 78 -12.07 -6.51 -11.70
C ASP A 78 -12.04 -6.50 -10.17
N LEU A 79 -10.84 -6.65 -9.58
CA LEU A 79 -10.68 -6.57 -8.14
C LEU A 79 -10.95 -5.15 -7.62
N ILE A 80 -10.44 -4.11 -8.28
CA ILE A 80 -10.70 -2.73 -7.87
C ILE A 80 -12.18 -2.39 -7.96
N GLU A 81 -12.86 -2.78 -9.04
CA GLU A 81 -14.30 -2.56 -9.21
C GLU A 81 -15.10 -3.31 -8.14
N TYR A 82 -14.67 -4.52 -7.75
CA TYR A 82 -15.25 -5.25 -6.64
C TYR A 82 -15.07 -4.53 -5.30
N LEU A 83 -13.85 -4.05 -5.00
CA LEU A 83 -13.57 -3.34 -3.75
C LEU A 83 -14.35 -2.03 -3.64
N GLN A 84 -14.43 -1.27 -4.73
CA GLN A 84 -15.21 -0.02 -4.79
C GLN A 84 -16.71 -0.23 -4.56
N SER A 85 -17.26 -1.36 -4.99
CA SER A 85 -18.69 -1.67 -4.84
C SER A 85 -19.04 -2.38 -3.54
N SER A 86 -18.07 -3.07 -2.91
CA SER A 86 -18.32 -3.97 -1.77
C SER A 86 -17.82 -3.43 -0.42
N VAL A 87 -16.89 -2.47 -0.43
CA VAL A 87 -16.33 -1.89 0.80
C VAL A 87 -17.09 -0.63 1.19
N ASP A 88 -17.81 -0.71 2.30
CA ASP A 88 -18.51 0.42 2.92
C ASP A 88 -17.75 0.89 4.17
N ASP A 89 -16.54 1.44 3.96
CA ASP A 89 -15.74 2.08 5.01
C ASP A 89 -15.13 3.38 4.44
N PRO A 90 -15.50 4.56 4.96
CA PRO A 90 -15.06 5.85 4.42
C PRO A 90 -13.55 6.10 4.60
N ARG A 91 -12.84 5.26 5.36
CA ARG A 91 -11.38 5.35 5.49
C ARG A 91 -10.68 4.70 4.29
N LEU A 92 -11.37 3.88 3.50
CA LEU A 92 -10.78 3.03 2.46
C LEU A 92 -11.23 3.50 1.08
N GLU A 93 -10.27 3.80 0.21
CA GLU A 93 -10.51 4.22 -1.17
C GLU A 93 -9.67 3.38 -2.13
N TYR A 94 -10.19 3.17 -3.35
CA TYR A 94 -9.56 2.30 -4.35
C TYR A 94 -9.49 2.94 -5.72
N GLN A 95 -8.35 2.78 -6.40
CA GLN A 95 -8.16 3.28 -7.76
C GLN A 95 -7.50 2.22 -8.65
N HIS A 96 -7.99 2.12 -9.89
CA HIS A 96 -7.39 1.29 -10.91
C HIS A 96 -6.38 2.11 -11.72
N VAL A 97 -5.21 1.53 -11.99
CA VAL A 97 -4.21 2.09 -12.90
C VAL A 97 -3.96 1.18 -14.08
N ASP A 98 -4.02 1.74 -15.28
CA ASP A 98 -3.89 0.99 -16.53
C ASP A 98 -2.42 0.78 -16.91
N ILE A 99 -1.71 -0.01 -16.10
CA ILE A 99 -0.30 -0.36 -16.31
C ILE A 99 -0.20 -1.83 -16.72
N HIS A 100 0.66 -2.11 -17.70
CA HIS A 100 0.95 -3.47 -18.15
C HIS A 100 1.42 -4.34 -16.99
N ASN A 101 0.78 -5.50 -16.85
CA ASN A 101 1.22 -6.57 -15.98
C ASN A 101 0.94 -7.90 -16.67
N ALA A 102 1.97 -8.74 -16.80
CA ALA A 102 1.89 -9.99 -17.55
C ALA A 102 0.84 -10.98 -17.03
N MET A 103 0.38 -10.84 -15.79
CA MET A 103 -0.63 -11.73 -15.19
C MET A 103 -2.00 -11.09 -15.06
N TYR A 104 -2.06 -9.78 -14.77
CA TYR A 104 -3.30 -9.14 -14.31
C TYR A 104 -3.81 -8.02 -15.21
N ASN A 105 -2.98 -7.51 -16.12
CA ASN A 105 -3.37 -6.48 -17.08
C ASN A 105 -2.46 -6.55 -18.33
N THR A 106 -2.63 -7.60 -19.15
CA THR A 106 -1.73 -7.88 -20.29
C THR A 106 -1.78 -6.81 -21.37
N GLU A 107 -2.92 -6.15 -21.53
CA GLU A 107 -3.12 -5.06 -22.49
C GLU A 107 -2.87 -3.67 -21.90
N GLY A 108 -2.40 -3.60 -20.65
CA GLY A 108 -2.12 -2.34 -19.98
C GLY A 108 -0.99 -1.56 -20.63
N LYS A 109 -0.91 -0.27 -20.32
CA LYS A 109 0.09 0.61 -20.91
C LYS A 109 1.46 0.45 -20.25
N PRO A 110 2.57 0.72 -20.96
CA PRO A 110 3.89 0.77 -20.33
C PRO A 110 3.90 1.72 -19.12
N LEU A 111 4.60 1.34 -18.05
CA LEU A 111 4.72 2.18 -16.84
C LEU A 111 5.26 3.57 -17.16
N SER A 112 6.10 3.70 -18.18
CA SER A 112 6.65 4.99 -18.63
C SER A 112 5.61 5.98 -19.13
N GLU A 113 4.41 5.53 -19.50
CA GLU A 113 3.31 6.40 -19.92
C GLU A 113 2.46 6.90 -18.74
N LEU A 114 2.63 6.32 -17.55
CA LEU A 114 1.93 6.77 -16.35
C LEU A 114 2.65 7.99 -15.76
N THR A 115 2.08 9.18 -15.97
CA THR A 115 2.68 10.45 -15.54
C THR A 115 2.30 10.86 -14.11
N GLY A 116 1.36 10.18 -13.48
CA GLY A 116 0.88 10.46 -12.14
C GLY A 116 -0.31 9.58 -11.74
N LEU A 117 -0.62 9.59 -10.45
CA LEU A 117 -1.77 8.98 -9.83
C LEU A 117 -2.83 10.06 -9.55
N ASN A 118 -4.11 9.69 -9.57
CA ASN A 118 -5.21 10.60 -9.27
C ASN A 118 -5.44 10.73 -7.75
N VAL A 119 -4.38 11.08 -7.02
CA VAL A 119 -4.37 11.28 -5.57
C VAL A 119 -3.62 12.59 -5.25
N PRO A 120 -3.85 13.20 -4.08
CA PRO A 120 -3.20 14.46 -3.75
C PRO A 120 -1.69 14.29 -3.54
N ASP A 121 -0.91 15.26 -4.03
CA ASP A 121 0.53 15.35 -3.78
C ASP A 121 0.83 15.57 -2.28
N ALA A 122 1.98 15.06 -1.82
CA ALA A 122 2.48 15.21 -0.45
C ALA A 122 1.44 14.89 0.65
N HIS A 123 0.57 13.92 0.40
CA HIS A 123 -0.54 13.58 1.29
C HIS A 123 -0.25 12.42 2.24
N PHE A 124 0.49 11.41 1.79
CA PHE A 124 0.60 10.14 2.51
C PHE A 124 1.75 10.16 3.53
N ASP A 125 1.49 9.62 4.72
CA ASP A 125 2.53 9.38 5.72
C ASP A 125 3.39 8.15 5.36
N ILE A 126 2.78 7.20 4.65
CA ILE A 126 3.34 5.90 4.30
C ILE A 126 2.94 5.57 2.86
N VAL A 127 3.91 5.12 2.07
CA VAL A 127 3.68 4.49 0.76
C VAL A 127 4.30 3.10 0.79
N CYS A 128 3.51 2.06 0.54
CA CYS A 128 3.97 0.66 0.51
C CYS A 128 3.69 -0.01 -0.84
N LEU A 129 4.50 -1.04 -1.12
CA LEU A 129 4.37 -1.90 -2.30
C LEU A 129 4.74 -3.33 -1.90
N PHE A 130 3.75 -4.18 -1.64
CA PHE A 130 4.00 -5.59 -1.31
C PHE A 130 3.82 -6.46 -2.53
N SER A 131 4.85 -7.25 -2.87
CA SER A 131 4.83 -8.18 -4.02
C SER A 131 4.68 -7.52 -5.39
N VAL A 132 4.91 -6.21 -5.52
CA VAL A 132 4.90 -5.52 -6.82
C VAL A 132 6.19 -5.77 -7.60
N PHE A 133 7.35 -5.56 -6.96
CA PHE A 133 8.64 -5.66 -7.65
C PHE A 133 8.96 -7.08 -8.13
N THR A 134 8.37 -8.11 -7.54
CA THR A 134 8.54 -9.50 -8.01
C THR A 134 7.93 -9.76 -9.38
N HIS A 135 7.05 -8.88 -9.84
CA HIS A 135 6.37 -8.99 -11.14
C HIS A 135 6.67 -7.81 -12.07
N LEU A 136 7.53 -6.89 -11.62
CA LEU A 136 7.96 -5.75 -12.41
C LEU A 136 9.32 -6.08 -13.05
N ALA A 137 9.54 -5.62 -14.28
CA ALA A 137 10.85 -5.80 -14.89
C ALA A 137 11.89 -4.92 -14.14
N PRO A 138 13.15 -5.38 -13.95
CA PRO A 138 14.14 -4.60 -13.19
C PRO A 138 14.36 -3.16 -13.69
N HIS A 139 14.17 -2.92 -14.99
CA HIS A 139 14.30 -1.59 -15.59
C HIS A 139 13.17 -0.63 -15.21
N ASP A 140 12.02 -1.14 -14.74
CA ASP A 140 10.86 -0.34 -14.34
C ASP A 140 10.90 0.07 -12.86
N TYR A 141 11.81 -0.50 -12.05
CA TYR A 141 11.91 -0.16 -10.63
C TYR A 141 12.14 1.34 -10.42
N PRO A 142 13.11 2.00 -11.10
CA PRO A 142 13.32 3.43 -10.91
C PRO A 142 12.11 4.27 -11.34
N ALA A 143 11.38 3.84 -12.39
CA ALA A 143 10.18 4.52 -12.86
C ALA A 143 9.07 4.46 -11.81
N MET A 144 8.82 3.29 -11.22
CA MET A 144 7.84 3.12 -10.13
C MET A 144 8.18 4.00 -8.92
N LEU A 145 9.45 4.02 -8.51
CA LEU A 145 9.88 4.82 -7.37
C LEU A 145 9.79 6.33 -7.65
N LYS A 146 10.10 6.75 -8.88
CA LYS A 146 9.97 8.14 -9.31
C LYS A 146 8.51 8.57 -9.37
N LEU A 147 7.62 7.70 -9.84
CA LEU A 147 6.18 7.92 -9.87
C LEU A 147 5.61 8.15 -8.46
N LEU A 148 6.02 7.35 -7.48
CA LEU A 148 5.44 7.39 -6.13
C LEU A 148 6.01 8.51 -5.24
N ARG A 149 7.20 9.00 -5.55
CA ARG A 149 7.90 10.02 -4.75
C ARG A 149 7.08 11.29 -4.45
N PRO A 150 6.29 11.87 -5.36
CA PRO A 150 5.56 13.11 -5.09
C PRO A 150 4.44 12.96 -4.05
N TYR A 151 3.94 11.75 -3.82
CA TYR A 151 2.76 11.50 -2.99
C TYR A 151 3.08 11.33 -1.49
N ILE A 152 4.33 11.00 -1.14
CA ILE A 152 4.74 10.92 0.25
C ILE A 152 4.99 12.31 0.81
N LYS A 153 4.51 12.58 2.04
CA LYS A 153 4.84 13.81 2.77
C LYS A 153 6.36 14.01 2.81
N PRO A 154 6.86 15.25 2.65
CA PRO A 154 8.27 15.52 2.80
C PRO A 154 8.73 15.15 4.22
N MET A 155 9.95 14.60 4.32
CA MET A 155 10.62 14.41 5.60
C MET A 155 10.86 15.78 6.24
N VAL A 156 10.03 16.16 7.21
CA VAL A 156 10.25 17.39 7.98
C VAL A 156 11.27 17.08 9.07
N TYR A 157 12.50 17.55 8.89
CA TYR A 157 13.47 17.62 9.97
C TYR A 157 13.11 18.79 10.88
N TRP A 158 12.65 18.51 12.10
CA TRP A 158 12.48 19.56 13.11
C TRP A 158 13.81 19.84 13.79
N TYR A 159 14.42 20.99 13.46
CA TYR A 159 15.53 21.53 14.23
C TYR A 159 14.98 22.37 15.39
N SER A 160 15.15 21.88 16.62
CA SER A 160 15.10 22.73 17.81
C SER A 160 16.50 22.75 18.43
N ALA A 161 17.13 23.92 18.45
CA ALA A 161 18.42 24.12 19.09
C ALA A 161 18.25 24.03 20.62
N CYS A 162 18.26 22.82 21.18
CA CYS A 162 18.32 22.61 22.62
C CYS A 162 19.46 21.62 22.94
N SER A 163 20.48 22.10 23.61
CA SER A 163 21.83 21.50 23.74
C SER A 163 21.92 20.29 24.69
N SER A 164 20.82 19.58 24.96
CA SER A 164 20.82 18.46 25.92
C SER A 164 20.00 17.23 25.53
N MET A 165 19.44 17.18 24.31
CA MET A 165 18.66 16.01 23.87
C MET A 165 19.55 15.01 23.09
N LYS A 166 19.64 13.76 23.58
CA LYS A 166 20.18 12.66 22.78
C LYS A 166 19.32 12.47 21.54
N TRP A 167 19.96 12.60 20.40
CA TRP A 167 19.46 12.38 19.05
C TRP A 167 18.59 11.13 18.93
N ARG A 168 17.37 11.29 18.42
CA ARG A 168 16.63 10.21 17.78
C ARG A 168 16.15 10.73 16.43
N PRO A 169 16.64 10.21 15.30
CA PRO A 169 15.97 10.41 14.03
C PRO A 169 14.56 9.82 14.18
N MET A 170 13.51 10.64 14.13
CA MET A 170 12.19 10.11 13.78
C MET A 170 12.22 9.85 12.27
N ALA A 171 12.60 8.63 11.91
CA ALA A 171 12.54 8.16 10.54
C ALA A 171 11.07 8.07 10.12
N ARG A 172 10.68 8.89 9.15
CA ARG A 172 9.48 8.64 8.34
C ARG A 172 9.86 8.79 6.89
N GLY A 173 10.18 7.67 6.28
CA GLY A 173 10.61 7.57 4.90
C GLY A 173 11.35 6.26 4.72
N ILE A 174 10.61 5.15 4.62
CA ILE A 174 11.22 3.92 4.11
C ILE A 174 10.47 3.48 2.87
N LEU A 175 11.17 3.64 1.76
CA LEU A 175 11.02 2.88 0.55
C LEU A 175 11.95 1.65 0.70
N ARG A 176 11.41 0.45 0.94
CA ARG A 176 12.17 -0.82 0.85
C ARG A 176 11.34 -1.88 0.14
N ALA A 177 11.84 -2.32 -1.00
CA ALA A 177 11.40 -3.51 -1.71
C ALA A 177 11.78 -4.74 -0.88
N PHE A 178 10.80 -5.47 -0.33
CA PHE A 178 11.03 -6.82 0.17
C PHE A 178 10.74 -7.80 -0.97
N THR A 179 11.79 -8.38 -1.54
CA THR A 179 11.68 -9.70 -2.18
C THR A 179 11.48 -10.70 -1.07
N ILE A 180 10.32 -11.34 -1.04
CA ILE A 180 10.14 -12.58 -0.28
C ILE A 180 10.97 -13.63 -1.05
N SER A 181 12.13 -13.99 -0.50
CA SER A 181 12.86 -15.20 -0.90
C SER A 181 12.11 -16.44 -0.46
#